data_AF-A0A9D1VFP3-F1
#
_entry.id   AF-A0A9D1VFP3-F1
#
_cell.length_a   1.000
_cell.length_b   1.000
_cell.length_c   1.000
_cell.angle_alpha   90.00
_cell.angle_beta   90.00
_cell.angle_gamma   90.00
#
_symmetry.space_group_name_H-M   'P 1'
#
loop_
_entity.id
_entity.type
_entity.pdbx_description
1 polymer ?
#
loop_
_entity_poly.entity_id
_entity_poly.type
_entity_poly.pdbx_seq_one_letter_code
_entity_poly.pdbx_strand_id
1 'polypeptide(L)'
;MKPILKTENLTHIYSAGTPFQRSAVEHVDFAVYPGEFVGVIGHTGSGKSTFIQHLNGLLKPTEGRVLFNGQDIWSSARVTHETRFHVGLVFQYPEYQLFEETVYKDIAFGPGNMGLGAEEIDRRVREAAGFVGIGEELLQQSPFELSGGQKRRVAIAGVLAMEPEVLILDEPTAGLDPAGCESILAEIRQYHRAKNNTILLVSHSMEEIARNAQRIVVLDERHIVMDGTPRDIFSRAQELERIGLDVPEVTKIAAALRRRGIPVDASVYTTEALKEQLQSLKGGGAGC
;
A
#
# COMPACT_ATOMS: atom_id res chain seq x y z
N MET A 1 -18.49 -12.59 0.50
CA MET A 1 -18.30 -11.17 0.90
C MET A 1 -18.34 -10.32 -0.38
N LYS A 2 -18.82 -9.08 -0.35
CA LYS A 2 -18.76 -8.19 -1.54
C LYS A 2 -17.45 -7.40 -1.53
N PRO A 3 -16.81 -7.15 -2.67
CA PRO A 3 -15.60 -6.34 -2.72
C PRO A 3 -15.90 -4.87 -2.44
N ILE A 4 -15.00 -4.19 -1.74
CA ILE A 4 -15.08 -2.74 -1.48
C ILE A 4 -14.57 -1.94 -2.68
N LEU A 5 -13.51 -2.42 -3.34
CA LEU A 5 -13.03 -1.92 -4.61
C LEU A 5 -12.89 -3.07 -5.59
N LYS A 6 -13.28 -2.82 -6.84
CA LYS A 6 -13.18 -3.79 -7.92
C LYS A 6 -12.83 -3.09 -9.23
N THR A 7 -11.94 -3.66 -10.02
CA THR A 7 -11.75 -3.30 -11.43
C THR A 7 -12.34 -4.39 -12.30
N GLU A 8 -12.98 -3.99 -13.39
CA GLU A 8 -13.53 -4.90 -14.40
C GLU A 8 -12.92 -4.53 -15.75
N ASN A 9 -12.08 -5.40 -16.28
CA ASN A 9 -11.42 -5.23 -17.58
C ASN A 9 -10.67 -3.88 -17.71
N LEU A 10 -9.97 -3.44 -16.65
CA LEU A 10 -9.33 -2.12 -16.61
C LEU A 10 -8.17 -2.04 -17.61
N THR A 11 -8.30 -1.13 -18.58
CA THR A 11 -7.24 -0.76 -19.52
C THR A 11 -7.00 0.74 -19.49
N HIS A 12 -5.74 1.16 -19.51
CA HIS A 12 -5.35 2.56 -19.63
C HIS A 12 -4.26 2.75 -20.67
N ILE A 13 -4.56 3.60 -21.65
CA ILE A 13 -3.66 3.97 -22.74
C ILE A 13 -3.32 5.46 -22.61
N TYR A 14 -2.07 5.75 -22.29
CA TYR A 14 -1.56 7.12 -22.35
C TYR A 14 -1.48 7.57 -23.81
N SER A 15 -1.79 8.84 -24.06
CA SER A 15 -1.70 9.47 -25.38
C SER A 15 -2.46 8.68 -26.47
N ALA A 16 -3.61 8.12 -26.11
CA ALA A 16 -4.47 7.33 -27.00
C ALA A 16 -4.77 8.10 -28.30
N GLY A 17 -4.65 7.42 -29.44
CA GLY A 17 -4.85 8.02 -30.76
C GLY A 17 -3.67 8.84 -31.30
N THR A 18 -2.52 8.82 -30.63
CA THR A 18 -1.28 9.46 -31.12
C THR A 18 -0.18 8.42 -31.42
N PRO A 19 0.87 8.76 -32.18
CA PRO A 19 2.02 7.88 -32.40
C PRO A 19 2.76 7.47 -31.12
N PHE A 20 2.57 8.21 -30.02
CA PHE A 20 3.18 7.94 -28.72
C PHE A 20 2.25 7.17 -27.78
N GLN A 21 1.17 6.57 -28.31
CA GLN A 21 0.25 5.81 -27.48
C GLN A 21 0.99 4.67 -26.78
N ARG A 22 0.77 4.53 -25.47
CA ARG A 22 1.38 3.47 -24.68
C ARG A 22 0.39 2.99 -23.63
N SER A 23 0.11 1.70 -23.67
CA SER A 23 -0.67 1.07 -22.62
C SER A 23 0.16 0.90 -21.35
N ALA A 24 -0.47 1.14 -20.21
CA ALA A 24 0.14 1.06 -18.89
C ALA A 24 -0.51 0.00 -17.99
N VAL A 25 -1.80 -0.29 -18.21
CA VAL A 25 -2.51 -1.45 -17.66
C VAL A 25 -3.42 -2.01 -18.74
N GLU A 26 -3.54 -3.33 -18.84
CA GLU A 26 -4.32 -4.03 -19.88
C GLU A 26 -5.20 -5.11 -19.23
N HIS A 27 -6.51 -5.02 -19.43
CA HIS A 27 -7.50 -6.03 -19.02
C HIS A 27 -7.35 -6.47 -17.55
N VAL A 28 -7.06 -5.52 -16.65
CA VAL A 28 -6.80 -5.81 -15.24
C VAL A 28 -8.13 -6.01 -14.49
N ASP A 29 -8.41 -7.25 -14.11
CA ASP A 29 -9.47 -7.61 -13.18
C ASP A 29 -8.89 -7.77 -11.77
N PHE A 30 -9.38 -6.96 -10.83
CA PHE A 30 -8.94 -6.95 -9.44
C PHE A 30 -10.13 -6.76 -8.52
N ALA A 31 -10.06 -7.36 -7.33
CA ALA A 31 -11.04 -7.14 -6.28
C ALA A 31 -10.32 -7.17 -4.93
N VAL A 32 -10.65 -6.21 -4.07
CA VAL A 32 -10.25 -6.18 -2.67
C VAL A 32 -11.48 -6.12 -1.78
N TYR A 33 -11.42 -6.78 -0.64
CA TYR A 33 -12.52 -6.92 0.30
C TYR A 33 -12.29 -6.07 1.56
N PRO A 34 -13.37 -5.67 2.26
CA PRO A 34 -13.26 -4.87 3.47
C PRO A 34 -12.31 -5.51 4.51
N GLY A 35 -11.36 -4.71 5.01
CA GLY A 35 -10.42 -5.13 6.05
C GLY A 35 -9.21 -5.93 5.57
N GLU A 36 -9.05 -6.14 4.26
CA GLU A 36 -7.83 -6.77 3.72
C GLU A 36 -6.63 -5.83 3.80
N PHE A 37 -5.45 -6.40 4.11
CA PHE A 37 -4.15 -5.76 3.90
C PHE A 37 -3.47 -6.39 2.68
N VAL A 38 -3.53 -5.71 1.55
CA VAL A 38 -3.02 -6.18 0.26
C VAL A 38 -1.68 -5.52 -0.07
N GLY A 39 -0.68 -6.31 -0.41
CA GLY A 39 0.57 -5.84 -0.99
C GLY A 39 0.48 -5.83 -2.51
N VAL A 40 0.93 -4.76 -3.16
CA VAL A 40 0.99 -4.67 -4.62
C VAL A 40 2.45 -4.52 -5.03
N ILE A 41 2.98 -5.53 -5.73
CA ILE A 41 4.38 -5.58 -6.15
C ILE A 41 4.48 -5.69 -7.66
N GLY A 42 5.66 -5.40 -8.20
CA GLY A 42 5.92 -5.37 -9.64
C GLY A 42 7.16 -4.56 -9.96
N HIS A 43 7.86 -4.84 -11.06
CA HIS A 43 9.05 -4.09 -11.43
C HIS A 43 8.72 -2.62 -11.77
N THR A 44 9.71 -1.75 -11.87
CA THR A 44 9.49 -0.34 -12.30
C THR A 44 8.95 -0.32 -13.72
N GLY A 45 7.81 0.36 -13.93
CA GLY A 45 7.14 0.43 -15.23
C GLY A 45 6.14 -0.71 -15.52
N SER A 46 5.88 -1.59 -14.55
CA SER A 46 4.85 -2.65 -14.65
C SER A 46 3.40 -2.14 -14.66
N GLY A 47 3.17 -0.88 -14.30
CA GLY A 47 1.84 -0.26 -14.28
C GLY A 47 1.26 0.04 -12.89
N LYS A 48 1.97 -0.28 -11.79
CA LYS A 48 1.49 -0.09 -10.40
C LYS A 48 0.92 1.30 -10.11
N SER A 49 1.69 2.36 -10.38
CA SER A 49 1.26 3.73 -10.11
C SER A 49 0.07 4.14 -10.98
N THR A 50 0.00 3.68 -12.23
CA THR A 50 -1.18 3.87 -13.09
C THR A 50 -2.38 3.12 -12.53
N PHE A 51 -2.21 1.86 -12.13
CA PHE A 51 -3.26 1.03 -11.54
C PHE A 51 -3.88 1.68 -10.29
N ILE A 52 -3.08 2.08 -9.31
CA ILE A 52 -3.60 2.68 -8.07
C ILE A 52 -4.28 4.04 -8.29
N GLN A 53 -3.84 4.83 -9.28
CA GLN A 53 -4.48 6.10 -9.61
C GLN A 53 -5.89 5.92 -10.18
N HIS A 54 -6.19 4.76 -10.78
CA HIS A 54 -7.55 4.42 -11.21
C HIS A 54 -8.46 4.13 -10.02
N LEU A 55 -7.92 3.50 -8.95
CA LEU A 55 -8.70 3.10 -7.78
C LEU A 55 -9.28 4.30 -7.00
N ASN A 56 -8.58 5.44 -7.01
CA ASN A 56 -9.04 6.71 -6.41
C ASN A 56 -9.70 7.66 -7.44
N GLY A 57 -9.87 7.23 -8.70
CA GLY A 57 -10.48 8.09 -9.72
C GLY A 57 -9.66 9.35 -10.07
N LEU A 58 -8.33 9.26 -9.99
CA LEU A 58 -7.43 10.26 -10.57
C LEU A 58 -7.25 10.04 -12.07
N LEU A 59 -7.21 8.77 -12.50
CA LEU A 59 -7.21 8.39 -13.90
C LEU A 59 -8.53 7.72 -14.27
N LYS A 60 -9.12 8.18 -15.38
CA LYS A 60 -10.26 7.51 -15.99
C LYS A 60 -9.76 6.33 -16.84
N PRO A 61 -10.36 5.14 -16.71
CA PRO A 61 -10.05 4.03 -17.59
C PRO A 61 -10.27 4.40 -19.06
N THR A 62 -9.38 3.93 -19.95
CA THR A 62 -9.66 3.95 -21.39
C THR A 62 -10.74 2.93 -21.72
N GLU A 63 -10.67 1.74 -21.10
CA GLU A 63 -11.68 0.70 -21.18
C GLU A 63 -11.91 0.07 -19.80
N GLY A 64 -13.06 -0.59 -19.63
CA GLY A 64 -13.43 -1.22 -18.37
C GLY A 64 -14.03 -0.26 -17.36
N ARG A 65 -14.09 -0.69 -16.10
CA ARG A 65 -14.71 0.05 -14.99
C ARG A 65 -13.93 -0.09 -13.70
N VAL A 66 -14.11 0.89 -12.83
CA VAL A 66 -13.66 0.84 -11.44
C VAL A 66 -14.89 1.04 -10.56
N LEU A 67 -15.14 0.09 -9.68
CA LEU A 67 -16.31 0.05 -8.81
C LEU A 67 -15.88 0.25 -7.37
N PHE A 68 -16.52 1.17 -6.66
CA PHE A 68 -16.45 1.32 -5.21
C PHE A 68 -17.79 0.92 -4.60
N ASN A 69 -17.80 -0.05 -3.69
CA ASN A 69 -19.01 -0.65 -3.11
C ASN A 69 -20.05 -1.09 -4.18
N GLY A 70 -19.58 -1.55 -5.34
CA GLY A 70 -20.40 -1.99 -6.47
C GLY A 70 -20.92 -0.88 -7.39
N GLN A 71 -20.63 0.38 -7.10
CA GLN A 71 -20.98 1.53 -7.94
C GLN A 71 -19.78 1.98 -8.77
N ASP A 72 -19.99 2.24 -10.07
CA ASP A 72 -18.95 2.81 -10.94
C ASP A 72 -18.58 4.22 -10.46
N ILE A 73 -17.29 4.42 -10.13
CA ILE A 73 -16.77 5.67 -9.60
C ILE A 73 -16.82 6.80 -10.64
N TRP A 74 -16.96 6.47 -11.92
CA TRP A 74 -17.07 7.42 -13.04
C TRP A 74 -18.51 7.64 -13.52
N SER A 75 -19.51 7.13 -12.78
CA SER A 75 -20.94 7.29 -13.11
C SER A 75 -21.40 8.75 -13.10
N SER A 76 -20.76 9.62 -12.31
CA SER A 76 -20.93 11.08 -12.37
C SER A 76 -19.75 11.79 -11.72
N ALA A 77 -19.53 13.07 -12.04
CA ALA A 77 -18.47 13.87 -11.42
C ALA A 77 -18.61 13.96 -9.89
N ARG A 78 -19.85 14.00 -9.38
CA ARG A 78 -20.14 13.98 -7.94
C ARG A 78 -19.67 12.69 -7.29
N VAL A 79 -20.00 11.54 -7.89
CA VAL A 79 -19.59 10.22 -7.37
C VAL A 79 -18.07 10.08 -7.39
N THR A 80 -17.40 10.54 -8.46
CA THR A 80 -15.93 10.53 -8.54
C THR A 80 -15.32 11.39 -7.43
N HIS A 81 -15.86 12.59 -7.20
CA HIS A 81 -15.40 13.48 -6.14
C HIS A 81 -15.61 12.87 -4.74
N GLU A 82 -16.80 12.34 -4.46
CA GLU A 82 -17.11 11.68 -3.18
C GLU A 82 -16.20 10.47 -2.93
N THR A 83 -15.95 9.65 -3.95
CA THR A 83 -15.06 8.47 -3.86
C THR A 83 -13.67 8.81 -3.33
N ARG A 84 -13.14 10.01 -3.64
CA ARG A 84 -11.79 10.44 -3.19
C ARG A 84 -11.66 10.62 -1.69
N PHE A 85 -12.78 10.84 -0.99
CA PHE A 85 -12.79 10.88 0.47
C PHE A 85 -12.82 9.47 1.09
N HIS A 86 -13.34 8.49 0.35
CA HIS A 86 -13.43 7.09 0.82
C HIS A 86 -12.20 6.25 0.43
N VAL A 87 -11.51 6.63 -0.66
CA VAL A 87 -10.30 5.97 -1.17
C VAL A 87 -9.13 6.93 -1.07
N GLY A 88 -8.48 6.96 0.09
CA GLY A 88 -7.30 7.79 0.32
C GLY A 88 -6.09 7.24 -0.43
N LEU A 89 -5.35 8.10 -1.12
CA LEU A 89 -4.11 7.75 -1.82
C LEU A 89 -2.96 8.63 -1.30
N VAL A 90 -1.95 7.99 -0.72
CA VAL A 90 -0.67 8.60 -0.36
C VAL A 90 0.33 8.28 -1.46
N PHE A 91 0.82 9.29 -2.16
CA PHE A 91 1.85 9.13 -3.18
C PHE A 91 3.24 8.92 -2.57
N GLN A 92 4.18 8.45 -3.39
CA GLN A 92 5.59 8.44 -3.03
C GLN A 92 6.11 9.88 -2.80
N TYR A 93 6.93 10.05 -1.77
CA TYR A 93 7.41 11.37 -1.31
C TYR A 93 6.28 12.37 -1.02
N PRO A 94 5.28 12.00 -0.20
CA PRO A 94 4.10 12.83 0.02
C PRO A 94 4.45 14.16 0.73
N GLU A 95 5.62 14.25 1.36
CA GLU A 95 6.16 15.49 1.94
C GLU A 95 6.26 16.67 0.96
N TYR A 96 6.36 16.41 -0.35
CA TYR A 96 6.41 17.47 -1.37
C TYR A 96 5.04 18.07 -1.70
N GLN A 97 3.97 17.50 -1.14
CA GLN A 97 2.60 17.95 -1.38
C GLN A 97 2.11 18.93 -0.32
N LEU A 98 2.83 19.13 0.79
CA LEU A 98 2.47 20.07 1.85
C LEU A 98 2.49 21.51 1.33
N PHE A 99 1.47 22.30 1.68
CA PHE A 99 1.28 23.64 1.11
C PHE A 99 0.64 24.66 2.05
N GLU A 100 0.02 24.22 3.14
CA GLU A 100 -0.64 25.13 4.07
C GLU A 100 0.35 25.82 5.02
N GLU A 101 -0.13 26.90 5.65
CA GLU A 101 0.68 27.71 6.55
C GLU A 101 1.08 26.96 7.82
N THR A 102 0.20 26.10 8.34
CA THR A 102 0.44 25.30 9.55
C THR A 102 0.13 23.84 9.32
N VAL A 103 0.76 22.97 10.11
CA VAL A 103 0.51 21.52 10.12
C VAL A 103 -0.98 21.22 10.33
N TYR A 104 -1.63 21.92 11.26
CA TYR A 104 -3.06 21.78 11.50
C TYR A 104 -3.88 22.06 10.24
N LYS A 105 -3.60 23.19 9.56
CA LYS A 105 -4.33 23.59 8.35
C LYS A 105 -4.12 22.58 7.22
N ASP A 106 -2.90 22.07 7.07
CA ASP A 106 -2.56 21.07 6.04
C ASP A 106 -3.36 19.77 6.26
N ILE A 107 -3.37 19.26 7.49
CA ILE A 107 -4.16 18.06 7.85
C ILE A 107 -5.67 18.32 7.73
N ALA A 108 -6.13 19.53 8.10
CA ALA A 108 -7.54 19.91 8.05
C ALA A 108 -8.07 20.10 6.63
N PHE A 109 -7.20 20.20 5.61
CA PHE A 109 -7.60 20.53 4.25
C PHE A 109 -8.58 19.50 3.65
N GLY A 110 -8.28 18.21 3.79
CA GLY A 110 -9.16 17.12 3.33
C GLY A 110 -10.54 17.15 4.01
N PRO A 111 -10.62 17.08 5.36
CA PRO A 111 -11.86 17.24 6.12
C PRO A 111 -12.64 18.52 5.82
N GLY A 112 -11.95 19.64 5.58
CA GLY A 112 -12.56 20.90 5.17
C GLY A 112 -13.28 20.79 3.82
N ASN A 113 -12.66 20.13 2.84
CA ASN A 113 -13.26 19.87 1.53
C ASN A 113 -14.44 18.89 1.57
N MET A 114 -14.56 18.09 2.63
CA MET A 114 -15.73 17.25 2.89
C MET A 114 -16.92 18.06 3.44
N GLY A 115 -16.73 19.34 3.80
CA GLY A 115 -17.77 20.19 4.36
C GLY A 115 -18.12 19.88 5.82
N LEU A 116 -17.19 19.29 6.57
CA LEU A 116 -17.39 18.93 7.98
C LEU A 116 -17.39 20.17 8.90
N GLY A 117 -18.06 20.04 10.05
CA GLY A 117 -18.06 21.08 11.08
C GLY A 117 -16.72 21.21 11.79
N ALA A 118 -16.42 22.40 12.34
CA ALA A 118 -15.13 22.70 12.96
C ALA A 118 -14.72 21.72 14.08
N GLU A 119 -15.67 21.27 14.91
CA GLU A 119 -15.41 20.30 15.98
C GLU A 119 -14.99 18.93 15.42
N GLU A 120 -15.65 18.48 14.34
CA GLU A 120 -15.32 17.20 13.70
C GLU A 120 -13.98 17.28 12.95
N ILE A 121 -13.67 18.42 12.34
CA ILE A 121 -12.36 18.67 11.73
C ILE A 121 -11.27 18.62 12.80
N ASP A 122 -11.42 19.34 13.92
CA ASP A 122 -10.42 19.34 14.99
C ASP A 122 -10.20 17.93 15.56
N ARG A 123 -11.28 17.16 15.78
CA ARG A 123 -11.21 15.76 16.21
C ARG A 123 -10.38 14.91 15.23
N ARG A 124 -10.69 14.98 13.94
CA ARG A 124 -10.01 14.20 12.89
C ARG A 124 -8.54 14.59 12.74
N VAL A 125 -8.23 15.88 12.81
CA VAL A 125 -6.86 16.39 12.73
C VAL A 125 -6.01 15.84 13.87
N ARG A 126 -6.49 15.96 15.11
CA ARG A 126 -5.77 15.47 16.29
C ARG A 126 -5.62 13.97 16.30
N GLU A 127 -6.67 13.24 15.92
CA GLU A 127 -6.61 11.78 15.84
C GLU A 127 -5.62 11.31 14.77
N ALA A 128 -5.67 11.90 13.57
CA ALA A 128 -4.76 11.57 12.48
C ALA A 128 -3.30 11.92 12.83
N ALA A 129 -3.06 13.10 13.41
CA ALA A 129 -1.73 13.50 13.89
C ALA A 129 -1.19 12.51 14.95
N GLY A 130 -2.05 12.10 15.89
CA GLY A 130 -1.71 11.11 16.91
C GLY A 130 -1.33 9.75 16.32
N PHE A 131 -2.06 9.28 15.30
CA PHE A 131 -1.75 8.00 14.64
C PHE A 131 -0.37 7.98 13.98
N VAL A 132 0.09 9.11 13.45
CA VAL A 132 1.39 9.23 12.78
C VAL A 132 2.50 9.75 13.70
N GLY A 133 2.24 9.86 15.01
CA GLY A 133 3.21 10.32 16.00
C GLY A 133 3.60 11.81 15.90
N ILE A 134 2.72 12.66 15.36
CA ILE A 134 2.89 14.11 15.36
C ILE A 134 2.24 14.68 16.63
N GLY A 135 3.07 15.27 17.50
CA GLY A 135 2.64 15.88 18.76
C GLY A 135 1.81 17.15 18.56
N GLU A 136 0.96 17.46 19.54
CA GLU A 136 0.08 18.64 19.48
C GLU A 136 0.87 19.96 19.35
N GLU A 137 2.07 20.02 19.92
CA GLU A 137 2.96 21.17 19.88
C GLU A 137 3.43 21.52 18.46
N LEU A 138 3.39 20.57 17.53
CA LEU A 138 3.78 20.77 16.13
C LEU A 138 2.61 21.27 15.26
N LEU A 139 1.36 21.16 15.72
CA LEU A 139 0.18 21.48 14.91
C LEU A 139 0.13 22.95 14.47
N GLN A 140 0.70 23.86 15.25
CA GLN A 140 0.74 25.29 14.92
C GLN A 140 2.03 25.72 14.22
N GLN A 141 2.99 24.81 14.01
CA GLN A 141 4.22 25.11 13.30
C GLN A 141 4.01 25.09 11.78
N SER A 142 4.91 25.75 11.07
CA SER A 142 4.94 25.66 9.61
C SER A 142 5.39 24.26 9.19
N PRO A 143 4.71 23.59 8.24
CA PRO A 143 5.15 22.30 7.74
C PRO A 143 6.58 22.36 7.17
N PHE A 144 7.01 23.52 6.67
CA PHE A 144 8.34 23.73 6.09
C PHE A 144 9.48 23.71 7.12
N GLU A 145 9.18 23.94 8.40
CA GLU A 145 10.13 23.91 9.52
C GLU A 145 10.39 22.49 10.05
N LEU A 146 9.56 21.52 9.66
CA LEU A 146 9.67 20.13 10.09
C LEU A 146 10.82 19.38 9.40
N SER A 147 11.33 18.33 10.08
CA SER A 147 12.22 17.36 9.44
C SER A 147 11.52 16.60 8.31
N GLY A 148 12.28 16.00 7.39
CA GLY A 148 11.71 15.25 6.26
C GLY A 148 10.76 14.12 6.69
N GLY A 149 11.13 13.36 7.73
CA GLY A 149 10.27 12.30 8.28
C GLY A 149 8.99 12.84 8.92
N GLN A 150 9.04 13.98 9.61
CA GLN A 150 7.86 14.64 10.15
C GLN A 150 6.95 15.18 9.04
N LYS A 151 7.50 15.81 8.00
CA LYS A 151 6.74 16.25 6.82
C LYS A 151 5.97 15.09 6.19
N ARG A 152 6.62 13.96 6.02
CA ARG A 152 5.98 12.75 5.49
C ARG A 152 4.81 12.28 6.35
N ARG A 153 4.99 12.25 7.68
CA ARG A 153 3.94 11.88 8.65
C ARG A 153 2.76 12.84 8.56
N VAL A 154 3.00 14.15 8.47
CA VAL A 154 1.94 15.16 8.30
C VAL A 154 1.16 14.92 7.00
N ALA A 155 1.85 14.64 5.89
CA ALA A 155 1.18 14.37 4.62
C ALA A 155 0.32 13.09 4.67
N ILE A 156 0.80 12.03 5.33
CA ILE A 156 0.00 10.82 5.61
C ILE A 156 -1.21 11.17 6.49
N ALA A 157 -1.02 11.96 7.54
CA ALA A 157 -2.10 12.38 8.44
C ALA A 157 -3.20 13.15 7.71
N GLY A 158 -2.87 14.00 6.73
CA GLY A 158 -3.87 14.69 5.91
C GLY A 158 -4.79 13.72 5.17
N VAL A 159 -4.25 12.58 4.69
CA VAL A 159 -5.07 11.51 4.09
C VAL A 159 -5.87 10.74 5.15
N LEU A 160 -5.25 10.40 6.28
CA LEU A 160 -5.93 9.68 7.37
C LEU A 160 -7.06 10.50 8.01
N ALA A 161 -6.96 11.83 8.04
CA ALA A 161 -7.98 12.72 8.59
C ALA A 161 -9.31 12.66 7.82
N MET A 162 -9.28 12.24 6.55
CA MET A 162 -10.51 11.96 5.79
C MET A 162 -11.24 10.70 6.29
N GLU A 163 -10.59 9.88 7.13
CA GLU A 163 -11.05 8.57 7.60
C GLU A 163 -11.45 7.63 6.45
N PRO A 164 -10.55 7.37 5.49
CA PRO A 164 -10.90 6.59 4.30
C PRO A 164 -11.15 5.12 4.63
N GLU A 165 -12.14 4.53 3.97
CA GLU A 165 -12.43 3.08 4.04
C GLU A 165 -11.35 2.24 3.34
N VAL A 166 -10.71 2.81 2.31
CA VAL A 166 -9.55 2.23 1.64
C VAL A 166 -8.39 3.22 1.69
N LEU A 167 -7.25 2.78 2.22
CA LEU A 167 -6.01 3.53 2.22
C LEU A 167 -5.01 2.87 1.26
N ILE A 168 -4.59 3.62 0.25
CA ILE A 168 -3.57 3.21 -0.70
C ILE A 168 -2.29 3.98 -0.41
N LEU A 169 -1.17 3.28 -0.27
CA LEU A 169 0.14 3.87 0.01
C LEU A 169 1.12 3.47 -1.09
N ASP A 170 1.65 4.44 -1.82
CA ASP A 170 2.68 4.23 -2.85
C ASP A 170 4.07 4.48 -2.26
N GLU A 171 4.79 3.40 -1.96
CA GLU A 171 6.17 3.44 -1.42
C GLU A 171 6.33 4.37 -0.19
N PRO A 172 5.50 4.22 0.87
CA PRO A 172 5.46 5.16 1.99
C PRO A 172 6.78 5.24 2.77
N THR A 173 7.62 4.20 2.68
CA THR A 173 8.91 4.08 3.38
C THR A 173 10.10 4.55 2.54
N ALA A 174 9.90 4.95 1.28
CA ALA A 174 11.00 5.28 0.37
C ALA A 174 11.92 6.39 0.90
N GLY A 175 13.23 6.11 0.97
CA GLY A 175 14.24 7.07 1.43
C GLY A 175 14.31 7.28 2.95
N LEU A 176 13.62 6.45 3.75
CA LEU A 176 13.79 6.42 5.20
C LEU A 176 14.87 5.42 5.62
N ASP A 177 15.37 5.61 6.83
CA ASP A 177 16.20 4.61 7.50
C ASP A 177 15.34 3.44 8.00
N PRO A 178 15.94 2.27 8.32
CA PRO A 178 15.17 1.09 8.73
C PRO A 178 14.26 1.31 9.94
N ALA A 179 14.68 2.15 10.89
CA ALA A 179 13.87 2.49 12.06
C ALA A 179 12.65 3.35 11.68
N GLY A 180 12.83 4.34 10.80
CA GLY A 180 11.75 5.14 10.24
C GLY A 180 10.75 4.32 9.44
N CYS A 181 11.22 3.37 8.60
CA CYS A 181 10.36 2.44 7.87
C CYS A 181 9.46 1.64 8.82
N GLU A 182 10.05 1.02 9.85
CA GLU A 182 9.29 0.21 10.82
C GLU A 182 8.30 1.06 11.62
N SER A 183 8.68 2.27 12.02
CA SER A 183 7.77 3.18 12.73
C SER A 183 6.52 3.50 11.89
N ILE A 184 6.70 3.93 10.64
CA ILE A 184 5.56 4.26 9.76
C ILE A 184 4.69 3.03 9.49
N LEU A 185 5.30 1.87 9.21
CA LEU A 185 4.53 0.64 8.98
C LEU A 185 3.79 0.18 10.25
N ALA A 186 4.38 0.36 11.44
CA ALA A 186 3.72 0.08 12.71
C ALA A 186 2.48 0.96 12.93
N GLU A 187 2.58 2.25 12.61
CA GLU A 187 1.48 3.22 12.68
C GLU A 187 0.36 2.86 11.70
N ILE A 188 0.71 2.52 10.45
CA ILE A 188 -0.23 2.04 9.45
C ILE A 188 -0.96 0.77 9.93
N ARG A 189 -0.24 -0.20 10.52
CA ARG A 189 -0.85 -1.40 11.13
C ARG A 189 -1.74 -1.07 12.32
N GLN A 190 -1.37 -0.09 13.13
CA GLN A 190 -2.19 0.36 14.26
C GLN A 190 -3.47 1.00 13.77
N TYR A 191 -3.38 1.92 12.81
CA TYR A 191 -4.54 2.54 12.16
C TYR A 191 -5.46 1.49 11.55
N HIS A 192 -4.90 0.52 10.82
CA HIS A 192 -5.63 -0.60 10.24
C HIS A 192 -6.47 -1.37 11.27
N ARG A 193 -5.84 -1.76 12.38
CA ARG A 193 -6.53 -2.49 13.45
C ARG A 193 -7.57 -1.65 14.17
N ALA A 194 -7.31 -0.35 14.35
CA ALA A 194 -8.20 0.55 15.07
C ALA A 194 -9.46 0.90 14.25
N LYS A 195 -9.31 1.12 12.95
CA LYS A 195 -10.40 1.55 12.05
C LYS A 195 -11.00 0.41 11.22
N ASN A 196 -10.37 -0.77 11.21
CA ASN A 196 -10.75 -1.90 10.35
C ASN A 196 -10.92 -1.49 8.87
N ASN A 197 -10.05 -0.58 8.41
CA ASN A 197 -10.06 -0.13 7.02
C ASN A 197 -9.35 -1.14 6.11
N THR A 198 -9.44 -0.93 4.81
CA THR A 198 -8.73 -1.75 3.81
C THR A 198 -7.42 -1.06 3.42
N ILE A 199 -6.34 -1.81 3.25
CA ILE A 199 -5.02 -1.24 2.89
C ILE A 199 -4.50 -1.86 1.60
N LEU A 200 -4.02 -1.01 0.69
CA LEU A 200 -3.19 -1.40 -0.44
C LEU A 200 -1.81 -0.76 -0.26
N LEU A 201 -0.80 -1.57 0.03
CA LEU A 201 0.59 -1.14 0.15
C LEU A 201 1.33 -1.49 -1.13
N VAL A 202 1.71 -0.47 -1.90
CA VAL A 202 2.64 -0.64 -3.02
C VAL A 202 4.05 -0.50 -2.47
N SER A 203 4.88 -1.53 -2.63
CA SER A 203 6.28 -1.50 -2.20
C SER A 203 7.15 -2.36 -3.10
N HIS A 204 8.38 -1.92 -3.31
CA HIS A 204 9.47 -2.67 -3.93
C HIS A 204 10.24 -3.51 -2.89
N SER A 205 10.03 -3.30 -1.59
CA SER A 205 10.64 -4.12 -0.54
C SER A 205 9.81 -5.39 -0.29
N MET A 206 10.45 -6.54 -0.55
CA MET A 206 9.81 -7.83 -0.32
C MET A 206 9.65 -8.10 1.18
N GLU A 207 10.58 -7.61 2.02
CA GLU A 207 10.51 -7.71 3.47
C GLU A 207 9.30 -6.97 4.05
N GLU A 208 9.04 -5.76 3.56
CA GLU A 208 7.88 -4.97 3.99
C GLU A 208 6.58 -5.68 3.60
N ILE A 209 6.47 -6.14 2.36
CA ILE A 209 5.29 -6.83 1.87
C ILE A 209 5.07 -8.14 2.65
N ALA A 210 6.13 -8.93 2.84
CA ALA A 210 6.07 -10.22 3.54
C ALA A 210 5.62 -10.10 5.00
N ARG A 211 5.97 -9.00 5.68
CA ARG A 211 5.60 -8.77 7.09
C ARG A 211 4.21 -8.18 7.29
N ASN A 212 3.69 -7.44 6.31
CA ASN A 212 2.50 -6.63 6.48
C ASN A 212 1.29 -7.14 5.69
N ALA A 213 1.50 -7.71 4.50
CA ALA A 213 0.41 -8.12 3.62
C ALA A 213 -0.12 -9.51 3.95
N GLN A 214 -1.44 -9.66 3.87
CA GLN A 214 -2.14 -10.95 3.96
C GLN A 214 -2.35 -11.59 2.59
N ARG A 215 -2.37 -10.75 1.56
CA ARG A 215 -2.53 -11.10 0.14
C ARG A 215 -1.60 -10.21 -0.68
N ILE A 216 -0.98 -10.78 -1.71
CA ILE A 216 -0.06 -10.09 -2.59
C ILE A 216 -0.59 -10.19 -4.01
N VAL A 217 -0.61 -9.05 -4.69
CA VAL A 217 -0.88 -8.93 -6.12
C VAL A 217 0.40 -8.55 -6.83
N VAL A 218 0.74 -9.30 -7.87
CA VAL A 218 1.96 -9.11 -8.66
C VAL A 218 1.56 -8.55 -10.02
N LEU A 219 2.00 -7.32 -10.31
CA LEU A 219 1.88 -6.70 -11.62
C LEU A 219 3.16 -6.90 -12.41
N ASP A 220 3.02 -7.37 -13.63
CA ASP A 220 4.10 -7.52 -14.61
C ASP A 220 3.57 -7.21 -16.01
N GLU A 221 4.38 -6.51 -16.81
CA GLU A 221 4.02 -6.12 -18.18
C GLU A 221 2.55 -5.68 -18.37
N ARG A 222 2.03 -4.81 -17.49
CA ARG A 222 0.67 -4.20 -17.52
C ARG A 222 -0.48 -5.10 -17.04
N HIS A 223 -0.19 -6.33 -16.63
CA HIS A 223 -1.20 -7.32 -16.22
C HIS A 223 -0.98 -7.74 -14.76
N ILE A 224 -2.03 -8.24 -14.11
CA ILE A 224 -1.88 -8.99 -12.86
C ILE A 224 -1.51 -10.42 -13.24
N VAL A 225 -0.29 -10.84 -12.88
CA VAL A 225 0.24 -12.17 -13.20
C VAL A 225 0.15 -13.14 -12.03
N MET A 226 0.08 -12.64 -10.80
CA MET A 226 -0.18 -13.47 -9.62
C MET A 226 -1.03 -12.74 -8.59
N ASP A 227 -1.82 -13.52 -7.87
CA ASP A 227 -2.68 -13.08 -6.79
C ASP A 227 -2.83 -14.22 -5.78
N GLY A 228 -2.38 -14.03 -4.54
CA GLY A 228 -2.42 -15.08 -3.54
C GLY A 228 -1.84 -14.65 -2.20
N THR A 229 -1.71 -15.59 -1.26
CA THR A 229 -1.07 -15.29 0.03
C THR A 229 0.44 -15.08 -0.14
N PRO A 230 1.13 -14.42 0.81
CA PRO A 230 2.59 -14.33 0.81
C PRO A 230 3.27 -15.68 0.61
N ARG A 231 2.74 -16.75 1.21
CA ARG A 231 3.26 -18.10 1.04
C ARG A 231 3.13 -18.58 -0.41
N ASP A 232 1.97 -18.39 -1.03
CA ASP A 232 1.71 -18.83 -2.41
C ASP A 232 2.60 -18.09 -3.41
N ILE A 233 2.84 -16.80 -3.17
CA ILE A 233 3.67 -15.94 -4.03
C ILE A 233 5.16 -16.26 -3.83
N PHE A 234 5.68 -16.23 -2.60
CA PHE A 234 7.11 -16.45 -2.35
C PHE A 234 7.56 -17.90 -2.55
N SER A 235 6.64 -18.87 -2.52
CA SER A 235 6.96 -20.24 -2.95
C SER A 235 7.37 -20.35 -4.44
N ARG A 236 7.01 -19.35 -5.25
CA ARG A 236 7.32 -19.24 -6.69
C ARG A 236 8.51 -18.31 -6.93
N ALA A 237 9.51 -18.32 -6.05
CA ALA A 237 10.68 -17.45 -6.11
C ALA A 237 11.35 -17.37 -7.50
N GLN A 238 11.54 -18.50 -8.19
CA GLN A 238 12.15 -18.51 -9.52
C GLN A 238 11.31 -17.80 -10.59
N GLU A 239 9.99 -17.77 -10.45
CA GLU A 239 9.10 -17.07 -11.37
C GLU A 239 9.15 -15.56 -11.10
N LEU A 240 9.16 -15.16 -9.82
CA LEU A 240 9.36 -13.76 -9.40
C LEU A 240 10.70 -13.20 -9.91
N GLU A 241 11.80 -13.96 -9.75
CA GLU A 241 13.13 -13.57 -10.24
C GLU A 241 13.14 -13.35 -11.77
N ARG A 242 12.38 -14.15 -12.54
CA ARG A 242 12.31 -14.01 -14.02
C ARG A 242 11.60 -12.75 -14.47
N ILE A 243 10.60 -12.29 -13.71
CA ILE A 243 9.88 -11.04 -13.97
C ILE A 243 10.55 -9.82 -13.31
N GLY A 244 11.81 -9.97 -12.89
CA GLY A 244 12.62 -8.87 -12.34
C GLY A 244 12.23 -8.46 -10.92
N LEU A 245 11.55 -9.33 -10.19
CA LEU A 245 11.28 -9.17 -8.76
C LEU A 245 12.27 -9.97 -7.92
N ASP A 246 12.23 -9.73 -6.62
CA ASP A 246 13.02 -10.47 -5.65
C ASP A 246 12.11 -11.25 -4.69
N VAL A 247 12.71 -11.97 -3.75
CA VAL A 247 12.03 -12.57 -2.60
C VAL A 247 12.70 -12.13 -1.30
N PRO A 248 12.01 -12.21 -0.14
CA PRO A 248 12.61 -11.87 1.13
C PRO A 248 13.90 -12.66 1.36
N GLU A 249 14.94 -12.03 1.91
CA GLU A 249 16.26 -12.67 2.10
C GLU A 249 16.19 -14.01 2.84
N VAL A 250 15.31 -14.13 3.83
CA VAL A 250 15.08 -15.38 4.57
C VAL A 250 14.61 -16.53 3.67
N THR A 251 13.84 -16.23 2.62
CA THR A 251 13.38 -17.19 1.61
C THR A 251 14.57 -17.72 0.80
N LYS A 252 15.50 -16.84 0.41
CA LYS A 252 16.73 -17.23 -0.30
C LYS A 252 17.60 -18.14 0.57
N ILE A 253 17.73 -17.80 1.85
CA ILE A 253 18.48 -18.60 2.83
C ILE A 253 17.82 -19.98 2.97
N ALA A 254 16.50 -20.05 3.15
CA ALA A 254 15.77 -21.31 3.26
C ALA A 254 15.95 -22.19 2.01
N ALA A 255 15.85 -21.61 0.80
CA ALA A 255 16.11 -22.31 -0.45
C ALA A 255 17.56 -22.82 -0.54
N ALA A 256 18.56 -22.04 -0.10
CA ALA A 256 19.96 -22.44 -0.09
C ALA A 256 20.23 -23.59 0.92
N LEU A 257 19.63 -23.55 2.10
CA LEU A 257 19.72 -24.61 3.11
C LEU A 257 19.08 -25.91 2.59
N ARG A 258 17.91 -25.81 1.94
CA ARG A 258 17.24 -26.97 1.32
C ARG A 258 18.08 -27.60 0.22
N ARG A 259 18.73 -26.81 -0.63
CA ARG A 259 19.69 -27.31 -1.64
C ARG A 259 20.88 -28.05 -1.03
N ARG A 260 21.25 -27.74 0.21
CA ARG A 260 22.31 -28.42 0.97
C ARG A 260 21.79 -29.64 1.77
N GLY A 261 20.54 -30.05 1.56
CA GLY A 261 19.95 -31.22 2.20
C GLY A 261 19.34 -30.98 3.59
N ILE A 262 19.26 -29.72 4.05
CA ILE A 262 18.60 -29.40 5.32
C ILE A 262 17.09 -29.33 5.07
N PRO A 263 16.25 -30.09 5.81
CA PRO A 263 14.82 -30.21 5.53
C PRO A 263 14.04 -28.99 6.08
N VAL A 264 14.28 -27.81 5.49
CA VAL A 264 13.50 -26.59 5.73
C VAL A 264 12.55 -26.31 4.56
N ASP A 265 11.43 -25.66 4.86
CA ASP A 265 10.49 -25.21 3.85
C ASP A 265 11.07 -23.99 3.12
N ALA A 266 11.22 -24.10 1.79
CA ALA A 266 11.75 -23.04 0.94
C ALA A 266 10.77 -21.88 0.74
N SER A 267 9.50 -22.03 1.12
CA SER A 267 8.47 -20.99 1.04
C SER A 267 8.41 -20.08 2.28
N VAL A 268 9.29 -20.28 3.26
CA VAL A 268 9.36 -19.44 4.46
C VAL A 268 9.80 -18.03 4.10
N TYR A 269 9.02 -17.04 4.54
CA TYR A 269 9.20 -15.62 4.21
C TYR A 269 9.44 -14.73 5.44
N THR A 270 9.53 -15.30 6.65
CA THR A 270 9.85 -14.57 7.89
C THR A 270 11.01 -15.22 8.64
N THR A 271 11.87 -14.39 9.25
CA THR A 271 13.00 -14.84 10.07
C THR A 271 12.56 -15.72 11.24
N GLU A 272 11.44 -15.38 11.87
CA GLU A 272 10.85 -16.09 13.01
C GLU A 272 10.49 -17.53 12.61
N ALA A 273 9.75 -17.71 11.52
CA ALA A 273 9.38 -19.03 11.03
C ALA A 273 10.60 -19.88 10.62
N LEU A 274 11.64 -19.30 10.00
CA LEU A 274 12.84 -20.07 9.66
C LEU A 274 13.60 -20.49 10.92
N LYS A 275 13.69 -19.58 11.91
CA LYS A 275 14.31 -19.87 13.21
C LYS A 275 13.60 -21.04 13.91
N GLU A 276 12.28 -21.04 13.94
CA GLU A 276 11.49 -22.13 14.55
C GLU A 276 11.76 -23.48 13.85
N GLN A 277 11.81 -23.50 12.52
CA GLN A 277 12.16 -24.71 11.77
C GLN A 277 13.59 -25.19 12.05
N LEU A 278 14.56 -24.29 12.14
CA LEU A 278 15.94 -24.68 12.46
C LEU A 278 16.09 -25.16 13.91
N GLN A 279 15.33 -24.60 14.84
CA GLN A 279 15.32 -25.04 16.24
C GLN A 279 14.70 -26.43 16.40
N SER A 280 13.61 -26.73 15.68
CA SER A 280 12.98 -28.05 15.73
C SER A 280 13.92 -29.16 15.20
N LEU A 281 14.74 -28.85 14.19
CA LEU A 281 15.77 -29.77 13.68
C LEU A 281 16.91 -30.03 14.68
N LYS A 282 17.28 -29.04 15.51
CA LYS A 282 18.28 -29.22 16.58
C LYS A 282 17.72 -30.01 17.77
N GLY A 283 16.42 -29.89 18.05
CA GLY A 283 15.75 -30.57 19.17
C GLY A 283 15.49 -32.08 18.94
N GLY A 284 15.57 -32.55 17.69
CA GLY A 284 15.37 -33.97 17.32
C GLY A 284 16.59 -34.87 17.52
N GLY A 285 17.69 -34.38 18.10
CA GLY A 285 18.95 -35.11 18.30
C GLY A 285 19.15 -35.74 19.69
N ALA A 286 18.08 -35.95 20.47
CA ALA A 286 18.15 -36.66 21.75
C ALA A 286 17.40 -38.00 21.64
N GLY A 287 18.05 -38.97 20.99
CA GLY A 287 17.47 -40.31 20.78
C GLY A 287 18.36 -41.21 19.92
N CYS A 288 19.62 -41.38 20.32
CA CYS A 288 20.40 -42.57 20.04
C CYS A 288 20.77 -43.20 21.37
#